data_AF-A0AA43UEQ6-F1
#
_entry.id   AF-A0AA43UEQ6-F1
#
_cell.length_a   1.000
_cell.length_b   1.000
_cell.length_c   1.000
_cell.angle_alpha   90.00
_cell.angle_beta   90.00
_cell.angle_gamma   90.00
#
_symmetry.space_group_name_H-M   'P 1'
#
loop_
_entity.id
_entity.type
_entity.pdbx_description
1 polymer ?
#
loop_
_entity_poly.entity_id
_entity_poly.type
_entity_poly.pdbx_seq_one_letter_code
_entity_poly.pdbx_strand_id
1 'polypeptide(L)'
;MLFILMVAVVAVIGIAAAVMMMTGDGNDDTKDGKIYSVTLEVAQEDGAYKEYAATGMNVKDILTKTLGDDIVLKSNGNVQSYKNKENTVNESWIVFRWQSLKGWVPAKDTDLRDDSTLVLEYAKKTTNNGKTEYVQPGFSISNEVYFFIQIPNMSEIEKIAKDPNSKPDDKSEGKKLTTSERYDILMGWLEKAGLTKSDIEGGIWVKGSGTNANEALVNALKSTWFPSSEVEVVEDKGVLNYKLDGETVHGHLMSKDMFGWFTDFLGWADTQLNNGDWTYWSQYTYNPNAKTLDDTKQWTYNNLTLGKYDLGKYRYFGLVLQTTTEKQTGDGAEIVMQTPSEIPEGL
;
A
#
# COMPACT_ATOMS: atom_id res chain seq x y z
N MET A 1 5.01 -36.85 -18.48
CA MET A 1 4.16 -35.69 -18.15
C MET A 1 4.52 -35.31 -16.72
N LEU A 2 5.32 -34.27 -16.56
CA LEU A 2 5.99 -33.92 -15.30
C LEU A 2 5.08 -32.92 -14.56
N PHE A 3 4.51 -33.33 -13.43
CA PHE A 3 3.77 -32.44 -12.53
C PHE A 3 4.78 -31.59 -11.76
N ILE A 4 4.80 -30.27 -12.01
CA ILE A 4 5.49 -29.31 -11.16
C ILE A 4 4.51 -28.95 -10.05
N LEU A 5 4.76 -29.49 -8.85
CA LEU A 5 4.04 -29.16 -7.63
C LEU A 5 4.55 -27.79 -7.17
N MET A 6 3.77 -26.73 -7.39
CA MET A 6 4.05 -25.41 -6.85
C MET A 6 3.58 -25.38 -5.39
N VAL A 7 4.53 -25.45 -4.45
CA VAL A 7 4.26 -25.35 -3.02
C VAL A 7 3.99 -23.88 -2.70
N ALA A 8 2.74 -23.54 -2.43
CA ALA A 8 2.36 -22.26 -1.86
C ALA A 8 2.77 -22.24 -0.38
N VAL A 9 3.78 -21.43 -0.04
CA VAL A 9 4.12 -21.13 1.35
C VAL A 9 3.16 -20.03 1.82
N VAL A 10 2.10 -20.43 2.51
CA VAL A 10 1.24 -19.52 3.26
C VAL A 10 1.92 -19.29 4.62
N ALA A 11 2.57 -18.15 4.79
CA ALA A 11 2.99 -17.68 6.11
C ALA A 11 1.88 -16.80 6.70
N VAL A 12 0.98 -17.42 7.47
CA VAL A 12 0.14 -16.68 8.42
C VAL A 12 0.98 -16.48 9.68
N ILE A 13 1.49 -15.26 9.89
CA ILE A 13 1.94 -14.82 11.21
C ILE A 13 1.10 -13.58 11.54
N GLY A 14 -0.04 -13.83 12.18
CA GLY A 14 -0.76 -12.81 12.92
C GLY A 14 -0.46 -12.99 14.40
N ILE A 15 0.33 -12.08 14.98
CA ILE A 15 0.39 -11.92 16.43
C ILE A 15 0.33 -10.41 16.71
N ALA A 16 -0.74 -10.00 17.38
CA ALA A 16 -0.90 -8.65 17.91
C ALA A 16 0.17 -8.41 18.99
N ALA A 17 1.15 -7.56 18.72
CA ALA A 17 2.03 -7.03 19.74
C ALA A 17 1.32 -5.85 20.44
N ALA A 18 0.89 -6.07 21.69
CA ALA A 18 0.40 -4.99 22.53
C ALA A 18 1.57 -4.05 22.86
N VAL A 19 1.63 -2.88 22.20
CA VAL A 19 2.54 -1.80 22.57
C VAL A 19 1.98 -1.14 23.83
N MET A 20 2.58 -1.43 25.00
CA MET A 20 2.35 -0.61 26.19
C MET A 20 3.00 0.75 25.98
N MET A 21 2.19 1.77 25.67
CA MET A 21 2.63 3.17 25.76
C MET A 21 2.88 3.52 27.23
N MET A 22 4.15 3.68 27.62
CA MET A 22 4.47 4.40 28.85
C MET A 22 4.26 5.89 28.61
N THR A 23 3.21 6.44 29.20
CA THR A 23 3.00 7.89 29.31
C THR A 23 3.99 8.44 30.35
N GLY A 24 5.07 9.05 29.85
CA GLY A 24 5.97 9.88 30.65
C GLY A 24 5.56 11.34 30.56
N ASP A 25 4.95 11.85 31.64
CA ASP A 25 4.65 13.26 31.84
C ASP A 25 5.94 14.09 32.02
N GLY A 26 5.96 15.30 31.46
CA GLY A 26 6.72 16.42 32.01
C GLY A 26 8.14 16.64 31.48
N ASN A 27 8.23 17.52 30.47
CA ASN A 27 9.13 18.68 30.44
C ASN A 27 10.61 18.47 30.83
N ASP A 28 11.48 18.24 29.85
CA ASP A 28 12.88 18.68 29.97
C ASP A 28 13.50 19.07 28.61
N ASP A 29 14.19 20.21 28.61
CA ASP A 29 14.81 20.88 27.46
C ASP A 29 16.20 20.28 27.17
N THR A 30 16.23 19.08 26.58
CA THR A 30 17.45 18.48 26.00
C THR A 30 17.24 18.21 24.51
N LYS A 31 18.28 18.42 23.69
CA LYS A 31 18.32 18.03 22.27
C LYS A 31 18.33 16.49 22.15
N ASP A 32 17.30 15.82 22.65
CA ASP A 32 17.18 14.38 22.56
C ASP A 32 16.74 13.99 21.16
N GLY A 33 17.57 13.18 20.51
CA GLY A 33 17.30 12.65 19.19
C GLY A 33 16.01 11.85 19.21
N LYS A 34 15.19 12.01 18.17
CA LYS A 34 13.97 11.22 17.98
C LYS A 34 14.26 9.73 18.21
N ILE A 35 13.53 9.10 19.12
CA ILE A 35 13.55 7.65 19.34
C ILE A 35 12.52 7.04 18.39
N TYR A 36 12.95 6.06 17.60
CA TYR A 36 12.08 5.32 16.70
C TYR A 36 11.62 4.02 17.34
N SER A 37 10.37 3.63 17.14
CA SER A 37 9.86 2.28 17.39
C SER A 37 9.86 1.47 16.09
N VAL A 38 10.45 0.29 16.06
CA VAL A 38 10.54 -0.54 14.85
C VAL A 38 10.34 -2.01 15.17
N THR A 39 9.98 -2.79 14.16
CA THR A 39 10.09 -4.26 14.21
C THR A 39 11.44 -4.65 13.62
N LEU A 40 12.28 -5.32 14.40
CA LEU A 40 13.54 -5.90 13.93
C LEU A 40 13.37 -7.40 13.73
N GLU A 41 13.51 -7.83 12.50
CA GLU A 41 13.52 -9.24 12.10
C GLU A 41 14.96 -9.70 11.93
N VAL A 42 15.35 -10.78 12.61
CA VAL A 42 16.71 -11.31 12.49
C VAL A 42 16.67 -12.69 11.88
N ALA A 43 17.35 -12.86 10.74
CA ALA A 43 17.48 -14.15 10.08
C ALA A 43 18.22 -15.15 10.98
N GLN A 44 17.67 -16.35 11.10
CA GLN A 44 18.25 -17.49 11.81
C GLN A 44 18.91 -18.46 10.82
N GLU A 45 19.73 -19.38 11.32
CA GLU A 45 20.49 -20.33 10.47
C GLU A 45 19.60 -21.33 9.72
N ASP A 46 18.40 -21.59 10.24
CA ASP A 46 17.39 -22.45 9.63
C ASP A 46 16.56 -21.75 8.54
N GLY A 47 16.86 -20.47 8.27
CA GLY A 47 16.13 -19.63 7.31
C GLY A 47 14.86 -19.00 7.86
N ALA A 48 14.50 -19.24 9.12
CA ALA A 48 13.42 -18.52 9.80
C ALA A 48 13.86 -17.12 10.23
N TYR A 49 12.89 -16.28 10.59
CA TYR A 49 13.14 -14.96 11.16
C TYR A 49 12.64 -14.92 12.60
N LYS A 50 13.43 -14.28 13.45
CA LYS A 50 13.02 -13.97 14.82
C LYS A 50 12.72 -12.49 14.93
N GLU A 51 11.47 -12.21 15.29
CA GLU A 51 10.95 -10.86 15.49
C GLU A 51 11.39 -10.30 16.85
N TYR A 52 11.68 -9.00 16.88
CA TYR A 52 11.91 -8.20 18.08
C TYR A 52 11.19 -6.87 17.94
N ALA A 53 10.43 -6.49 18.96
CA ALA A 53 10.02 -5.10 19.14
C ALA A 53 11.25 -4.30 19.62
N ALA A 54 11.65 -3.29 18.86
CA ALA A 54 12.92 -2.59 19.05
C ALA A 54 12.73 -1.07 19.06
N THR A 55 13.53 -0.38 19.87
CA THR A 55 13.55 1.08 19.91
C THR A 55 14.97 1.64 19.88
N GLY A 56 15.14 2.81 19.26
CA GLY A 56 16.43 3.48 19.26
C GLY A 56 16.50 4.73 18.40
N MET A 57 17.55 5.51 18.59
CA MET A 57 17.75 6.79 17.89
C MET A 57 18.30 6.62 16.46
N ASN A 58 18.94 5.48 16.19
CA ASN A 58 19.57 5.16 14.91
C ASN A 58 19.73 3.63 14.77
N VAL A 59 20.14 3.13 13.60
CA VAL A 59 20.22 1.68 13.34
C VAL A 59 21.18 1.00 14.32
N LYS A 60 22.31 1.65 14.62
CA LYS A 60 23.29 1.15 15.59
C LYS A 60 22.67 0.99 16.98
N ASP A 61 21.99 2.03 17.48
CA ASP A 61 21.34 2.03 18.80
C ASP A 61 20.29 0.92 18.89
N ILE A 62 19.42 0.81 17.86
CA ILE A 62 18.39 -0.23 17.73
C ILE A 62 19.02 -1.63 17.86
N LEU A 63 20.08 -1.91 17.08
CA LEU A 63 20.75 -3.21 17.13
C LEU A 63 21.37 -3.49 18.49
N THR A 64 22.12 -2.53 19.06
CA THR A 64 22.82 -2.74 20.33
C THR A 64 21.88 -2.92 21.52
N LYS A 65 20.77 -2.17 21.57
CA LYS A 65 19.76 -2.32 22.63
C LYS A 65 18.99 -3.62 22.53
N THR A 66 18.73 -4.09 21.30
CA THR A 66 17.89 -5.27 21.05
C THR A 66 18.68 -6.57 21.14
N LEU A 67 19.90 -6.59 20.62
CA LEU A 67 20.70 -7.81 20.49
C LEU A 67 21.84 -7.90 21.52
N GLY A 68 22.17 -6.80 22.19
CA GLY A 68 23.19 -6.78 23.25
C GLY A 68 24.53 -7.32 22.78
N ASP A 69 25.10 -8.26 23.54
CA ASP A 69 26.41 -8.84 23.28
C ASP A 69 26.47 -9.76 22.04
N ASP A 70 25.31 -10.14 21.48
CA ASP A 70 25.27 -10.98 20.28
C ASP A 70 25.67 -10.20 19.02
N ILE A 71 25.67 -8.87 19.02
CA ILE A 71 26.00 -8.03 17.85
C ILE A 71 27.28 -7.23 18.07
N VAL A 72 28.20 -7.29 17.11
CA VAL A 72 29.40 -6.44 17.09
C VAL A 72 29.31 -5.49 15.90
N LEU A 73 29.46 -4.20 16.15
CA LEU A 73 29.38 -3.14 15.14
C LEU A 73 30.74 -2.45 14.96
N LYS A 74 31.04 -2.06 13.73
CA LYS A 74 32.20 -1.22 13.40
C LYS A 74 31.96 0.23 13.83
N SER A 75 33.04 1.01 13.87
CA SER A 75 32.98 2.45 14.19
C SER A 75 32.06 3.24 13.25
N ASN A 76 31.91 2.80 12.01
CA ASN A 76 31.01 3.40 11.02
C ASN A 76 29.56 2.90 11.10
N GLY A 77 29.20 2.11 12.11
CA GLY A 77 27.84 1.59 12.32
C GLY A 77 27.51 0.30 11.58
N ASN A 78 28.36 -0.14 10.63
CA ASN A 78 28.13 -1.40 9.92
C ASN A 78 28.31 -2.60 10.85
N VAL A 79 27.50 -3.64 10.65
CA VAL A 79 27.64 -4.90 11.40
C VAL A 79 28.97 -5.59 11.05
N GLN A 80 29.75 -5.93 12.07
CA GLN A 80 30.97 -6.71 11.95
C GLN A 80 30.68 -8.21 12.09
N SER A 81 29.90 -8.59 13.10
CA SER A 81 29.47 -9.95 13.35
C SER A 81 28.16 -9.99 14.14
N TYR A 82 27.43 -11.09 14.02
CA TYR A 82 26.28 -11.44 14.84
C TYR A 82 26.43 -12.90 15.30
N LYS A 83 26.21 -13.20 16.58
CA LYS A 83 26.43 -14.52 17.22
C LYS A 83 27.78 -15.13 16.84
N ASN A 84 28.84 -14.33 16.89
CA ASN A 84 30.21 -14.69 16.51
C ASN A 84 30.44 -15.07 15.03
N LYS A 85 29.44 -14.92 14.16
CA LYS A 85 29.61 -15.11 12.71
C LYS A 85 30.10 -13.82 12.07
N GLU A 86 31.37 -13.80 11.68
CA GLU A 86 31.99 -12.64 11.01
C GLU A 86 31.64 -12.54 9.53
N ASN A 87 31.77 -11.33 8.99
CA ASN A 87 31.67 -11.07 7.56
C ASN A 87 32.83 -11.72 6.78
N THR A 88 32.55 -12.16 5.56
CA THR A 88 33.57 -12.67 4.63
C THR A 88 33.76 -11.74 3.42
N VAL A 89 34.65 -12.12 2.51
CA VAL A 89 34.80 -11.41 1.22
C VAL A 89 33.52 -11.43 0.39
N ASN A 90 32.73 -12.51 0.47
CA ASN A 90 31.54 -12.71 -0.36
C ASN A 90 30.23 -12.46 0.36
N GLU A 91 30.22 -12.31 1.69
CA GLU A 91 28.99 -12.21 2.48
C GLU A 91 29.14 -11.18 3.59
N SER A 92 28.06 -10.54 3.99
CA SER A 92 28.03 -9.67 5.17
C SER A 92 26.68 -9.61 5.82
N TRP A 93 26.70 -9.37 7.12
CA TRP A 93 25.55 -8.91 7.88
C TRP A 93 25.15 -7.51 7.43
N ILE A 94 23.93 -7.39 6.95
CA ILE A 94 23.33 -6.14 6.49
C ILE A 94 21.99 -5.98 7.17
N VAL A 95 21.71 -4.74 7.59
CA VAL A 95 20.37 -4.35 7.98
C VAL A 95 19.67 -3.80 6.74
N PHE A 96 18.60 -4.45 6.33
CA PHE A 96 17.70 -3.98 5.29
C PHE A 96 16.51 -3.27 5.91
N ARG A 97 15.91 -2.37 5.15
CA ARG A 97 14.58 -1.82 5.41
C ARG A 97 13.72 -2.02 4.18
N TRP A 98 12.42 -2.21 4.37
CA TRP A 98 11.51 -2.20 3.24
C TRP A 98 11.29 -0.78 2.75
N GLN A 99 11.16 -0.64 1.44
CA GLN A 99 10.68 0.58 0.81
C GLN A 99 9.72 0.18 -0.31
N SER A 100 8.45 0.58 -0.21
CA SER A 100 7.47 0.35 -1.28
C SER A 100 8.06 0.78 -2.64
N LEU A 101 7.83 -0.05 -3.67
CA LEU A 101 8.37 0.02 -5.03
C LEU A 101 9.88 -0.24 -5.22
N LYS A 102 10.71 -0.07 -4.20
CA LYS A 102 12.15 -0.40 -4.28
C LYS A 102 12.48 -1.76 -3.66
N GLY A 103 11.55 -2.32 -2.89
CA GLY A 103 11.75 -3.52 -2.12
C GLY A 103 12.75 -3.32 -0.98
N TRP A 104 13.51 -4.36 -0.68
CA TRP A 104 14.54 -4.31 0.35
C TRP A 104 15.75 -3.50 -0.07
N VAL A 105 16.09 -2.50 0.73
CA VAL A 105 17.28 -1.65 0.56
C VAL A 105 18.10 -1.61 1.85
N PRO A 106 19.43 -1.45 1.80
CA PRO A 106 20.22 -1.26 3.01
C PRO A 106 19.72 -0.06 3.83
N ALA A 107 19.54 -0.28 5.12
CA ALA A 107 19.04 0.73 6.05
C ALA A 107 20.08 1.84 6.27
N LYS A 108 19.58 3.06 6.47
CA LYS A 108 20.36 4.25 6.81
C LYS A 108 19.64 4.99 7.92
N ASP A 109 20.40 5.60 8.82
CA ASP A 109 19.85 6.34 9.96
C ASP A 109 18.89 7.47 9.52
N THR A 110 19.18 8.12 8.39
CA THR A 110 18.35 9.18 7.82
C THR A 110 16.97 8.74 7.37
N ASP A 111 16.78 7.43 7.19
CA ASP A 111 15.59 6.84 6.59
C ASP A 111 14.78 6.01 7.59
N LEU A 112 15.16 6.01 8.87
CA LEU A 112 14.40 5.35 9.93
C LEU A 112 13.07 6.04 10.20
N ARG A 113 12.07 5.23 10.52
CA ARG A 113 10.70 5.66 10.78
C ARG A 113 10.08 4.76 11.84
N ASP A 114 9.14 5.33 12.58
CA ASP A 114 8.29 4.56 13.47
C ASP A 114 7.53 3.49 12.66
N ASP A 115 7.34 2.34 13.29
CA ASP A 115 6.57 1.17 12.81
C ASP A 115 7.12 0.55 11.51
N SER A 116 8.37 0.87 11.18
CA SER A 116 9.07 0.24 10.05
C SER A 116 9.62 -1.13 10.42
N THR A 117 9.68 -2.03 9.43
CA THR A 117 10.36 -3.31 9.56
C THR A 117 11.81 -3.21 9.07
N LEU A 118 12.74 -3.58 9.94
CA LEU A 118 14.15 -3.79 9.64
C LEU A 118 14.44 -5.29 9.60
N VAL A 119 15.32 -5.72 8.69
CA VAL A 119 15.75 -7.12 8.60
C VAL A 119 17.27 -7.18 8.72
N LEU A 120 17.79 -7.86 9.74
CA LEU A 120 19.21 -8.21 9.85
C LEU A 120 19.45 -9.59 9.21
N GLU A 121 20.20 -9.62 8.11
CA GLU A 121 20.50 -10.86 7.40
C GLU A 121 21.96 -10.95 6.93
N TYR A 122 22.47 -12.18 6.91
CA TYR A 122 23.79 -12.50 6.38
C TYR A 122 23.70 -12.69 4.86
N ALA A 123 23.81 -11.58 4.14
CA ALA A 123 23.55 -11.52 2.70
C ALA A 123 24.80 -11.77 1.86
N LYS A 124 24.62 -12.46 0.73
CA LYS A 124 25.64 -12.57 -0.33
C LYS A 124 25.87 -11.22 -1.00
N LYS A 125 27.13 -10.94 -1.30
CA LYS A 125 27.60 -9.76 -2.01
C LYS A 125 27.77 -10.08 -3.49
N THR A 126 27.32 -9.17 -4.33
CA THR A 126 27.65 -9.12 -5.75
C THR A 126 28.32 -7.79 -6.05
N THR A 127 29.31 -7.79 -6.94
CA THR A 127 29.92 -6.55 -7.41
C THR A 127 29.52 -6.33 -8.85
N ASN A 128 28.70 -5.31 -9.08
CA ASN A 128 28.21 -4.93 -10.41
C ASN A 128 28.72 -3.52 -10.71
N ASN A 129 29.52 -3.36 -11.77
CA ASN A 129 30.07 -2.07 -12.20
C ASN A 129 30.77 -1.27 -11.08
N GLY A 130 31.52 -1.96 -10.21
CA GLY A 130 32.24 -1.34 -9.08
C GLY A 130 31.36 -0.95 -7.88
N LYS A 131 30.05 -1.26 -7.91
CA LYS A 131 29.15 -1.12 -6.77
C LYS A 131 28.92 -2.47 -6.11
N THR A 132 28.99 -2.49 -4.78
CA THR A 132 28.59 -3.66 -3.99
C THR A 132 27.07 -3.66 -3.84
N GLU A 133 26.46 -4.74 -4.28
CA GLU A 133 25.05 -5.06 -4.10
C GLU A 133 24.94 -6.26 -3.17
N TYR A 134 23.81 -6.38 -2.50
CA TYR A 134 23.52 -7.47 -1.58
C TYR A 134 22.28 -8.19 -2.05
N VAL A 135 22.31 -9.52 -1.97
CA VAL A 135 21.10 -10.32 -2.17
C VAL A 135 20.06 -9.89 -1.13
N GLN A 136 18.85 -9.60 -1.60
CA GLN A 136 17.75 -9.15 -0.74
C GLN A 136 17.34 -10.27 0.23
N PRO A 137 16.85 -9.90 1.42
CA PRO A 137 16.41 -10.87 2.40
C PRO A 137 15.22 -11.70 1.89
N GLY A 138 15.14 -12.94 2.36
CA GLY A 138 14.00 -13.82 2.08
C GLY A 138 12.72 -13.44 2.84
N PHE A 139 12.78 -12.46 3.74
CA PHE A 139 11.64 -12.00 4.53
C PHE A 139 10.56 -11.38 3.63
N SER A 140 9.35 -11.90 3.74
CA SER A 140 8.19 -11.34 3.05
C SER A 140 7.50 -10.32 3.95
N ILE A 141 7.40 -9.09 3.47
CA ILE A 141 6.61 -8.06 4.13
C ILE A 141 5.18 -8.05 3.57
N SER A 142 4.21 -7.84 4.44
CA SER A 142 2.85 -7.52 4.03
C SER A 142 2.33 -6.44 4.95
N ASN A 143 2.02 -5.27 4.39
CA ASN A 143 1.49 -4.16 5.16
C ASN A 143 -0.02 -4.14 5.03
N GLU A 144 -0.71 -4.26 6.15
CA GLU A 144 -2.13 -3.98 6.23
C GLU A 144 -2.37 -2.48 6.09
N VAL A 145 -3.33 -2.12 5.23
CA VAL A 145 -3.77 -0.76 4.96
C VAL A 145 -5.28 -0.74 4.70
N TYR A 146 -5.87 0.46 4.83
CA TYR A 146 -7.30 0.71 4.76
C TYR A 146 -7.60 1.64 3.59
N PHE A 147 -8.63 1.29 2.82
CA PHE A 147 -9.13 2.09 1.71
C PHE A 147 -10.57 2.53 2.01
N PHE A 148 -10.79 3.83 2.06
CA PHE A 148 -12.12 4.42 2.01
C PHE A 148 -12.53 4.56 0.55
N ILE A 149 -13.63 3.93 0.14
CA ILE A 149 -14.16 3.98 -1.22
C ILE A 149 -15.52 4.68 -1.19
N GLN A 150 -15.69 5.72 -2.00
CA GLN A 150 -16.93 6.49 -2.03
C GLN A 150 -17.34 6.88 -3.46
N ILE A 151 -18.64 6.84 -3.73
CA ILE A 151 -19.26 7.38 -4.95
C ILE A 151 -20.40 8.34 -4.54
N PRO A 152 -20.11 9.61 -4.21
CA PRO A 152 -21.08 10.51 -3.59
C PRO A 152 -22.31 10.81 -4.45
N ASN A 153 -22.14 10.86 -5.78
CA ASN A 153 -23.18 11.26 -6.73
C ASN A 153 -23.84 10.06 -7.43
N MET A 154 -24.00 8.93 -6.74
CA MET A 154 -24.48 7.69 -7.36
C MET A 154 -25.88 7.85 -8.00
N SER A 155 -26.72 8.72 -7.44
CA SER A 155 -28.02 9.08 -8.01
C SER A 155 -27.96 9.83 -9.35
N GLU A 156 -26.96 10.69 -9.55
CA GLU A 156 -26.74 11.34 -10.83
C GLU A 156 -26.20 10.35 -11.86
N ILE A 157 -25.25 9.51 -11.44
CA ILE A 157 -24.69 8.44 -12.27
C ILE A 157 -25.79 7.49 -12.75
N GLU A 158 -26.70 7.05 -11.87
CA GLU A 158 -27.84 6.19 -12.23
C GLU A 158 -28.73 6.83 -13.28
N LYS A 159 -29.05 8.12 -13.11
CA LYS A 159 -29.90 8.86 -14.07
C LYS A 159 -29.27 8.88 -15.46
N ILE A 160 -27.94 9.05 -15.54
CA ILE A 160 -27.21 9.08 -16.80
C ILE A 160 -27.08 7.68 -17.40
N ALA A 161 -26.81 6.67 -16.57
CA ALA A 161 -26.76 5.27 -17.00
C ALA A 161 -28.09 4.82 -17.63
N LYS A 162 -29.22 5.30 -17.10
CA LYS A 162 -30.56 5.02 -17.61
C LYS A 162 -31.00 5.90 -18.79
N ASP A 163 -30.16 6.83 -19.25
CA ASP A 163 -30.44 7.63 -20.44
C ASP A 163 -30.32 6.75 -21.71
N PRO A 164 -31.40 6.55 -22.48
CA PRO A 164 -31.37 5.74 -23.70
C PRO A 164 -30.46 6.33 -24.80
N ASN A 165 -29.99 7.58 -24.64
CA ASN A 165 -29.05 8.22 -25.55
C ASN A 165 -27.59 8.15 -25.09
N SER A 166 -27.29 7.42 -24.01
CA SER A 166 -25.91 7.20 -23.54
C SER A 166 -25.06 6.54 -24.61
N LYS A 167 -23.90 7.15 -24.88
CA LYS A 167 -22.94 6.64 -25.86
C LYS A 167 -21.88 5.78 -25.16
N PRO A 168 -21.36 4.74 -25.84
CA PRO A 168 -20.18 4.03 -25.37
C PRO A 168 -18.99 4.99 -25.21
N ASP A 169 -18.14 4.76 -24.21
CA ASP A 169 -16.90 5.52 -24.06
C ASP A 169 -15.93 5.20 -25.21
N ASP A 170 -15.34 6.24 -25.79
CA ASP A 170 -14.40 6.14 -26.89
C ASP A 170 -12.94 5.91 -26.42
N LYS A 171 -12.65 5.94 -25.11
CA LYS A 171 -11.28 5.91 -24.58
C LYS A 171 -10.87 4.65 -23.82
N SER A 172 -11.76 3.71 -23.54
CA SER A 172 -11.37 2.45 -22.90
C SER A 172 -10.58 1.55 -23.86
N GLU A 173 -9.35 1.17 -23.51
CA GLU A 173 -8.63 0.12 -24.22
C GLU A 173 -9.26 -1.25 -23.90
N GLY A 174 -10.15 -1.75 -24.77
CA GLY A 174 -10.89 -3.00 -24.56
C GLY A 174 -12.29 -3.00 -25.17
N LYS A 175 -13.16 -3.93 -24.76
CA LYS A 175 -14.60 -3.87 -25.10
C LYS A 175 -15.16 -2.56 -24.54
N LYS A 176 -15.55 -1.65 -25.43
CA LYS A 176 -16.15 -0.37 -25.06
C LYS A 176 -17.46 -0.61 -24.31
N LEU A 177 -17.45 -0.40 -23.00
CA LEU A 177 -18.65 -0.46 -22.17
C LEU A 177 -19.38 0.88 -22.23
N THR A 178 -20.70 0.81 -22.32
CA THR A 178 -21.59 1.96 -22.11
C THR A 178 -21.64 2.35 -20.63
N THR A 179 -22.04 3.59 -20.35
CA THR A 179 -22.31 4.03 -18.97
C THR A 179 -23.33 3.12 -18.27
N SER A 180 -24.34 2.63 -19.00
CA SER A 180 -25.30 1.65 -18.47
C SER A 180 -24.64 0.33 -18.08
N GLU A 181 -23.81 -0.26 -18.95
CA GLU A 181 -23.12 -1.51 -18.64
C GLU A 181 -22.19 -1.37 -17.42
N ARG A 182 -21.47 -0.25 -17.29
CA ARG A 182 -20.61 0.03 -16.13
C ARG A 182 -21.41 0.17 -14.84
N TYR A 183 -22.55 0.86 -14.90
CA TYR A 183 -23.46 0.99 -13.78
C TYR A 183 -24.01 -0.37 -13.35
N ASP A 184 -24.43 -1.21 -14.30
CA ASP A 184 -24.96 -2.53 -14.01
C ASP A 184 -23.89 -3.46 -13.40
N ILE A 185 -22.64 -3.39 -13.86
CA ILE A 185 -21.51 -4.09 -13.26
C ILE A 185 -21.30 -3.64 -11.81
N LEU A 186 -21.19 -2.33 -11.57
CA LEU A 186 -21.02 -1.76 -10.24
C LEU A 186 -22.14 -2.22 -9.30
N MET A 187 -23.40 -2.12 -9.73
CA MET A 187 -24.55 -2.53 -8.94
C MET A 187 -24.53 -4.04 -8.64
N GLY A 188 -24.16 -4.87 -9.61
CA GLY A 188 -24.00 -6.31 -9.40
C GLY A 188 -22.90 -6.64 -8.38
N TRP A 189 -21.80 -5.88 -8.38
CA TRP A 189 -20.75 -6.02 -7.37
C TRP A 189 -21.25 -5.59 -5.98
N LEU A 190 -21.93 -4.44 -5.86
CA LEU A 190 -22.52 -4.01 -4.59
C LEU A 190 -23.48 -5.08 -4.03
N GLU A 191 -24.37 -5.61 -4.85
CA GLU A 191 -25.30 -6.68 -4.46
C GLU A 191 -24.55 -7.93 -3.96
N LYS A 192 -23.51 -8.36 -4.68
CA LYS A 192 -22.69 -9.53 -4.30
C LYS A 192 -21.97 -9.34 -2.96
N ALA A 193 -21.58 -8.11 -2.64
CA ALA A 193 -20.97 -7.77 -1.35
C ALA A 193 -22.01 -7.50 -0.24
N GLY A 194 -23.31 -7.60 -0.52
CA GLY A 194 -24.36 -7.27 0.44
C GLY A 194 -24.46 -5.77 0.75
N LEU A 195 -23.96 -4.92 -0.15
CA LEU A 195 -23.95 -3.48 -0.03
C LEU A 195 -25.10 -2.86 -0.83
N THR A 196 -25.58 -1.72 -0.34
CA THR A 196 -26.58 -0.89 -1.00
C THR A 196 -25.92 0.29 -1.71
N LYS A 197 -26.69 0.94 -2.57
CA LYS A 197 -26.31 2.22 -3.17
C LYS A 197 -25.99 3.28 -2.11
N SER A 198 -26.76 3.31 -1.02
CA SER A 198 -26.54 4.28 0.07
C SER A 198 -25.21 4.05 0.78
N ASP A 199 -24.76 2.79 0.87
CA ASP A 199 -23.49 2.47 1.52
C ASP A 199 -22.31 3.03 0.73
N ILE A 200 -22.30 2.85 -0.60
CA ILE A 200 -21.23 3.41 -1.43
C ILE A 200 -21.32 4.93 -1.59
N GLU A 201 -22.53 5.52 -1.54
CA GLU A 201 -22.73 6.97 -1.48
C GLU A 201 -22.15 7.57 -0.20
N GLY A 202 -22.40 6.93 0.96
CA GLY A 202 -21.81 7.32 2.26
C GLY A 202 -20.33 6.97 2.38
N GLY A 203 -19.88 6.00 1.61
CA GLY A 203 -18.51 5.49 1.56
C GLY A 203 -18.30 4.31 2.51
N ILE A 204 -17.46 3.38 2.06
CA ILE A 204 -17.16 2.13 2.76
C ILE A 204 -15.67 2.01 3.04
N TRP A 205 -15.33 1.31 4.12
CA TRP A 205 -13.96 0.91 4.40
C TRP A 205 -13.73 -0.52 3.96
N VAL A 206 -12.68 -0.72 3.17
CA VAL A 206 -12.15 -2.05 2.85
C VAL A 206 -10.71 -2.14 3.32
N LYS A 207 -10.30 -3.35 3.68
CA LYS A 207 -8.98 -3.62 4.24
C LYS A 207 -8.25 -4.62 3.38
N GLY A 208 -6.98 -4.37 3.12
CA GLY A 208 -6.15 -5.29 2.37
C GLY A 208 -4.70 -5.19 2.79
N SER A 209 -3.96 -6.24 2.46
CA SER A 209 -2.53 -6.32 2.78
C SER A 209 -1.73 -6.56 1.53
N GLY A 210 -0.55 -5.96 1.45
CA GLY A 210 0.34 -6.15 0.31
C GLY A 210 1.70 -5.51 0.50
N THR A 211 2.58 -5.73 -0.46
CA THR A 211 3.91 -5.12 -0.51
C THR A 211 3.87 -3.67 -1.01
N ASN A 212 2.81 -3.32 -1.75
CA ASN A 212 2.52 -2.02 -2.34
C ASN A 212 1.00 -1.75 -2.37
N ALA A 213 0.61 -0.49 -2.61
CA ALA A 213 -0.78 -0.07 -2.48
C ALA A 213 -1.74 -0.74 -3.48
N ASN A 214 -1.29 -1.02 -4.72
CA ASN A 214 -2.12 -1.72 -5.70
C ASN A 214 -2.42 -3.15 -5.27
N GLU A 215 -1.40 -3.88 -4.83
CA GLU A 215 -1.57 -5.25 -4.33
C GLU A 215 -2.51 -5.27 -3.12
N ALA A 216 -2.30 -4.35 -2.17
CA ALA A 216 -3.17 -4.22 -1.01
C ALA A 216 -4.62 -3.88 -1.41
N LEU A 217 -4.82 -2.97 -2.38
CA LEU A 217 -6.14 -2.62 -2.90
C LEU A 217 -6.81 -3.83 -3.54
N VAL A 218 -6.11 -4.58 -4.39
CA VAL A 218 -6.67 -5.76 -5.07
C VAL A 218 -7.03 -6.85 -4.06
N ASN A 219 -6.22 -7.05 -3.03
CA ASN A 219 -6.53 -7.97 -1.93
C ASN A 219 -7.74 -7.48 -1.11
N ALA A 220 -7.89 -6.16 -0.91
CA ALA A 220 -9.08 -5.59 -0.30
C ALA A 220 -10.34 -5.82 -1.15
N LEU A 221 -10.24 -5.61 -2.47
CA LEU A 221 -11.34 -5.86 -3.41
C LEU A 221 -11.72 -7.35 -3.44
N LYS A 222 -10.71 -8.23 -3.51
CA LYS A 222 -10.91 -9.68 -3.50
C LYS A 222 -11.66 -10.12 -2.24
N SER A 223 -11.19 -9.73 -1.06
CA SER A 223 -11.83 -10.13 0.20
C SER A 223 -13.27 -9.62 0.34
N THR A 224 -13.56 -8.44 -0.22
CA THR A 224 -14.88 -7.79 -0.10
C THR A 224 -15.89 -8.31 -1.14
N TRP A 225 -15.50 -8.42 -2.41
CA TRP A 225 -16.43 -8.72 -3.53
C TRP A 225 -16.24 -10.11 -4.16
N PHE A 226 -15.07 -10.72 -3.98
CA PHE A 226 -14.62 -11.91 -4.73
C PHE A 226 -13.81 -12.88 -3.86
N PRO A 227 -14.31 -13.29 -2.67
CA PRO A 227 -13.48 -13.95 -1.65
C PRO A 227 -12.92 -15.31 -2.11
N SER A 228 -13.53 -15.94 -3.10
CA SER A 228 -13.12 -17.24 -3.65
C SER A 228 -12.32 -17.15 -4.95
N SER A 229 -12.12 -15.94 -5.50
CA SER A 229 -11.50 -15.75 -6.80
C SER A 229 -9.97 -15.70 -6.70
N GLU A 230 -9.28 -16.16 -7.74
CA GLU A 230 -7.83 -16.00 -7.85
C GLU A 230 -7.47 -14.67 -8.51
N VAL A 231 -6.32 -14.11 -8.13
CA VAL A 231 -5.81 -12.86 -8.71
C VAL A 231 -4.97 -13.20 -9.93
N GLU A 232 -5.41 -12.72 -11.09
CA GLU A 232 -4.61 -12.71 -12.32
C GLU A 232 -4.15 -11.28 -12.60
N VAL A 233 -2.88 -11.11 -12.95
CA VAL A 233 -2.31 -9.80 -13.32
C VAL A 233 -1.85 -9.84 -14.77
N VAL A 234 -2.41 -8.96 -15.60
CA VAL A 234 -2.13 -8.90 -17.04
C VAL A 234 -1.64 -7.51 -17.41
N GLU A 235 -0.43 -7.43 -17.96
CA GLU A 235 0.08 -6.22 -18.58
C GLU A 235 -0.32 -6.17 -20.06
N ASP A 236 -0.99 -5.10 -20.48
CA ASP A 236 -1.27 -4.81 -21.89
C ASP A 236 -1.05 -3.32 -22.18
N LYS A 237 -0.23 -3.01 -23.18
CA LYS A 237 0.07 -1.64 -23.65
C LYS A 237 0.42 -0.63 -22.55
N GLY A 238 1.11 -1.07 -21.50
CA GLY A 238 1.47 -0.21 -20.38
C GLY A 238 0.32 0.05 -19.40
N VAL A 239 -0.69 -0.81 -19.38
CA VAL A 239 -1.72 -0.88 -18.33
C VAL A 239 -1.55 -2.22 -17.60
N LEU A 240 -1.55 -2.18 -16.27
CA LEU A 240 -1.59 -3.39 -15.45
C LEU A 240 -3.03 -3.63 -15.00
N ASN A 241 -3.61 -4.73 -15.47
CA ASN A 241 -4.97 -5.14 -15.18
C ASN A 241 -4.97 -6.26 -14.14
N TYR A 242 -5.71 -6.05 -13.06
CA TYR A 242 -5.97 -7.04 -12.04
C TYR A 242 -7.34 -7.66 -12.28
N LYS A 243 -7.35 -8.96 -12.48
CA LYS A 243 -8.54 -9.73 -12.80
C LYS A 243 -8.88 -10.72 -11.70
N LEU A 244 -10.17 -10.87 -11.44
CA LEU A 244 -10.76 -11.85 -10.53
C LEU A 244 -11.81 -12.63 -11.32
N ASP A 245 -11.62 -13.95 -11.46
CA ASP A 245 -12.47 -14.83 -12.29
C ASP A 245 -12.67 -14.34 -13.75
N GLY A 246 -11.64 -13.68 -14.31
CA GLY A 246 -11.66 -13.12 -15.66
C GLY A 246 -12.28 -11.71 -15.75
N GLU A 247 -12.88 -11.19 -14.68
CA GLU A 247 -13.38 -9.81 -14.60
C GLU A 247 -12.27 -8.86 -14.18
N THR A 248 -12.10 -7.73 -14.88
CA THR A 248 -11.12 -6.71 -14.48
C THR A 248 -11.70 -5.86 -13.37
N VAL A 249 -11.10 -5.90 -12.18
CA VAL A 249 -11.59 -5.19 -10.98
C VAL A 249 -10.83 -3.90 -10.70
N HIS A 250 -9.59 -3.85 -11.17
CA HIS A 250 -8.68 -2.73 -11.01
C HIS A 250 -7.70 -2.70 -12.20
N GLY A 251 -7.64 -1.59 -12.91
CA GLY A 251 -6.72 -1.34 -14.00
C GLY A 251 -6.00 -0.02 -13.77
N HIS A 252 -4.68 -0.01 -13.94
CA HIS A 252 -3.90 1.21 -13.78
C HIS A 252 -2.85 1.40 -14.87
N LEU A 253 -2.68 2.64 -15.31
CA LEU A 253 -1.60 3.04 -16.22
C LEU A 253 -0.24 2.90 -15.54
N MET A 254 0.66 2.16 -16.18
CA MET A 254 2.05 2.04 -15.79
C MET A 254 2.86 3.19 -16.38
N SER A 255 3.33 4.08 -15.50
CA SER A 255 4.40 5.04 -15.81
C SER A 255 5.49 4.93 -14.73
N LYS A 256 6.61 5.66 -14.90
CA LYS A 256 7.79 5.53 -14.03
C LYS A 256 7.51 5.70 -12.53
N ASP A 257 6.43 6.39 -12.17
CA ASP A 257 6.00 6.61 -10.79
C ASP A 257 4.56 6.11 -10.53
N MET A 258 4.05 5.21 -11.39
CA MET A 258 2.64 4.81 -11.43
C MET A 258 1.69 6.04 -11.45
N PHE A 259 2.12 7.09 -12.16
CA PHE A 259 1.29 8.24 -12.49
C PHE A 259 0.15 7.75 -13.37
N GLY A 260 -1.07 7.81 -12.85
CA GLY A 260 -2.19 7.23 -13.55
C GLY A 260 -3.48 7.38 -12.79
N TRP A 261 -4.51 7.68 -13.56
CA TRP A 261 -5.89 7.55 -13.15
C TRP A 261 -6.25 6.06 -13.24
N PHE A 262 -7.29 5.64 -12.52
CA PHE A 262 -7.80 4.30 -12.71
C PHE A 262 -8.32 4.16 -14.14
N THR A 263 -7.74 3.25 -14.91
CA THR A 263 -8.26 2.92 -16.24
C THR A 263 -9.52 2.07 -16.13
N ASP A 264 -9.68 1.38 -15.01
CA ASP A 264 -10.91 0.73 -14.57
C ASP A 264 -10.83 0.52 -13.05
N PHE A 265 -11.86 0.90 -12.30
CA PHE A 265 -11.97 0.54 -10.88
C PHE A 265 -13.44 0.38 -10.53
N LEU A 266 -13.79 -0.79 -9.98
CA LEU A 266 -15.20 -1.14 -9.73
C LEU A 266 -16.08 -1.10 -11.00
N GLY A 267 -15.51 -1.43 -12.16
CA GLY A 267 -16.17 -1.34 -13.46
C GLY A 267 -16.27 0.09 -14.01
N TRP A 268 -15.79 1.09 -13.26
CA TRP A 268 -15.88 2.50 -13.59
C TRP A 268 -14.51 3.08 -13.94
N ALA A 269 -14.37 3.53 -15.18
CA ALA A 269 -13.22 4.28 -15.66
C ALA A 269 -13.53 5.77 -15.70
N ASP A 270 -12.52 6.61 -15.93
CA ASP A 270 -12.77 8.03 -16.18
C ASP A 270 -13.65 8.22 -17.41
N THR A 271 -14.87 8.69 -17.19
CA THR A 271 -15.92 8.68 -18.21
C THR A 271 -16.46 10.08 -18.41
N GLN A 272 -16.48 10.54 -19.66
CA GLN A 272 -17.26 11.73 -20.02
C GLN A 272 -18.74 11.36 -20.08
N LEU A 273 -19.54 12.05 -19.29
CA LEU A 273 -20.98 11.93 -19.23
C LEU A 273 -21.63 12.65 -20.43
N ASN A 274 -22.87 12.27 -20.75
CA ASN A 274 -23.62 12.83 -21.89
C ASN A 274 -23.80 14.35 -21.84
N ASN A 275 -23.84 14.92 -20.63
CA ASN A 275 -23.99 16.36 -20.40
C ASN A 275 -22.67 17.15 -20.57
N GLY A 276 -21.55 16.46 -20.84
CA GLY A 276 -20.22 17.04 -21.00
C GLY A 276 -19.34 16.93 -19.75
N ASP A 277 -19.92 16.62 -18.59
CA ASP A 277 -19.21 16.46 -17.32
C ASP A 277 -18.30 15.23 -17.36
N TRP A 278 -17.28 15.23 -16.51
CA TRP A 278 -16.36 14.11 -16.33
C TRP A 278 -16.60 13.44 -15.00
N THR A 279 -16.57 12.11 -15.03
CA THR A 279 -16.42 11.31 -13.81
C THR A 279 -15.03 10.72 -13.74
N TYR A 280 -14.43 10.73 -12.56
CA TYR A 280 -13.11 10.13 -12.33
C TYR A 280 -12.80 9.83 -10.88
N TRP A 281 -11.92 8.86 -10.69
CA TRP A 281 -11.48 8.41 -9.38
C TRP A 281 -10.35 9.28 -8.85
N SER A 282 -10.66 10.06 -7.82
CA SER A 282 -9.70 10.85 -7.07
C SER A 282 -9.06 10.04 -5.96
N GLN A 283 -7.75 10.20 -5.79
CA GLN A 283 -6.96 9.46 -4.81
C GLN A 283 -6.46 10.39 -3.70
N TYR A 284 -6.59 9.93 -2.46
CA TYR A 284 -6.19 10.63 -1.24
C TYR A 284 -5.33 9.74 -0.38
N THR A 285 -4.47 10.37 0.42
CA THR A 285 -3.87 9.72 1.58
C THR A 285 -4.13 10.55 2.82
N TYR A 286 -4.27 9.88 3.96
CA TYR A 286 -4.36 10.55 5.25
C TYR A 286 -2.96 10.86 5.77
N ASN A 287 -2.77 12.03 6.38
CA ASN A 287 -1.49 12.39 6.99
C ASN A 287 -1.14 11.38 8.10
N PRO A 288 -0.05 10.63 7.97
CA PRO A 288 0.33 9.61 8.94
C PRO A 288 0.83 10.21 10.27
N ASN A 289 1.05 11.52 10.32
CA ASN A 289 1.40 12.23 11.56
C ASN A 289 0.19 12.96 12.17
N ALA A 290 -1.03 12.70 11.69
CA ALA A 290 -2.24 13.25 12.30
C ALA A 290 -2.35 12.79 13.75
N LYS A 291 -2.68 13.71 14.67
CA LYS A 291 -2.81 13.38 16.10
C LYS A 291 -4.09 12.64 16.43
N THR A 292 -5.10 12.82 15.59
CA THR A 292 -6.42 12.22 15.72
C THR A 292 -6.87 11.74 14.35
N LEU A 293 -7.82 10.81 14.34
CA LEU A 293 -8.38 10.20 13.15
C LEU A 293 -9.68 10.88 12.67
N ASP A 294 -10.08 11.99 13.31
CA ASP A 294 -11.29 12.75 13.01
C ASP A 294 -11.02 14.08 12.27
N ASP A 295 -9.76 14.45 12.04
CA ASP A 295 -9.40 15.70 11.37
C ASP A 295 -9.42 15.55 9.84
N THR A 296 -10.52 16.02 9.27
CA THR A 296 -10.81 16.02 7.83
C THR A 296 -9.73 16.68 6.98
N LYS A 297 -8.99 17.64 7.55
CA LYS A 297 -7.95 18.41 6.84
C LYS A 297 -6.65 17.63 6.64
N GLN A 298 -6.54 16.46 7.25
CA GLN A 298 -5.37 15.60 7.14
C GLN A 298 -5.38 14.76 5.85
N TRP A 299 -6.50 14.73 5.12
CA TRP A 299 -6.57 14.13 3.80
C TRP A 299 -5.92 15.03 2.75
N THR A 300 -4.96 14.46 2.01
CA THR A 300 -4.26 15.17 0.95
C THR A 300 -4.53 14.46 -0.38
N TYR A 301 -5.07 15.20 -1.34
CA TYR A 301 -5.20 14.75 -2.72
C TYR A 301 -3.81 14.57 -3.34
N ASN A 302 -3.62 13.45 -4.04
CA ASN A 302 -2.45 13.24 -4.88
C ASN A 302 -2.78 12.15 -5.91
N ASN A 303 -2.66 12.46 -7.20
CA ASN A 303 -2.85 11.50 -8.29
C ASN A 303 -1.80 10.37 -8.32
N LEU A 304 -0.72 10.49 -7.54
CA LEU A 304 0.31 9.47 -7.35
C LEU A 304 0.10 8.62 -6.08
N THR A 305 -1.06 8.71 -5.43
CA THR A 305 -1.26 8.14 -4.09
C THR A 305 -0.91 6.65 -4.03
N LEU A 306 -1.40 5.84 -4.97
CA LEU A 306 -1.10 4.41 -4.98
C LEU A 306 0.36 4.07 -5.36
N GLY A 307 1.08 5.02 -5.96
CA GLY A 307 2.44 4.84 -6.49
C GLY A 307 3.56 5.58 -5.76
N LYS A 308 3.26 6.43 -4.80
CA LYS A 308 4.27 7.28 -4.17
C LYS A 308 4.51 6.96 -2.71
N TYR A 309 3.50 6.42 -2.03
CA TYR A 309 3.51 6.30 -0.59
C TYR A 309 4.01 4.95 -0.11
N ASP A 310 4.78 5.01 0.96
CA ASP A 310 5.33 3.86 1.65
C ASP A 310 4.28 3.30 2.60
N LEU A 311 3.86 2.05 2.38
CA LEU A 311 2.77 1.44 3.17
C LEU A 311 3.15 1.23 4.64
N GLY A 312 4.44 1.19 4.96
CA GLY A 312 4.88 1.16 6.36
C GLY A 312 4.55 2.45 7.10
N LYS A 313 4.30 3.55 6.37
CA LYS A 313 4.00 4.88 6.92
C LYS A 313 2.55 5.30 6.65
N TYR A 314 2.08 5.14 5.42
CA TYR A 314 0.75 5.59 5.02
C TYR A 314 -0.21 4.39 5.05
N ARG A 315 -1.09 4.38 6.05
CA ARG A 315 -2.03 3.28 6.31
C ARG A 315 -3.43 3.52 5.76
N TYR A 316 -3.80 4.77 5.47
CA TYR A 316 -5.14 5.14 5.05
C TYR A 316 -5.13 5.84 3.69
N PHE A 317 -5.99 5.33 2.81
CA PHE A 317 -6.14 5.78 1.43
C PHE A 317 -7.61 6.08 1.17
N GLY A 318 -7.89 7.12 0.38
CA GLY A 318 -9.23 7.49 -0.03
C GLY A 318 -9.35 7.40 -1.54
N LEU A 319 -10.39 6.74 -2.03
CA LEU A 319 -10.73 6.56 -3.44
C LEU A 319 -12.15 7.07 -3.64
N VAL A 320 -12.29 8.24 -4.27
CA VAL A 320 -13.58 8.92 -4.42
C VAL A 320 -13.88 9.13 -5.88
N LEU A 321 -14.97 8.55 -6.38
CA LEU A 321 -15.45 8.83 -7.73
C LEU A 321 -16.17 10.18 -7.74
N GLN A 322 -15.63 11.11 -8.50
CA GLN A 322 -16.12 12.48 -8.57
C GLN A 322 -16.85 12.76 -9.86
N THR A 323 -17.66 13.81 -9.88
CA THR A 323 -18.29 14.37 -11.08
C THR A 323 -17.94 15.85 -11.15
N THR A 324 -17.46 16.34 -12.29
CA THR A 324 -17.12 17.74 -12.48
C THR A 324 -17.37 18.20 -13.91
N THR A 325 -17.74 19.47 -14.05
CA THR A 325 -17.92 20.15 -15.34
C THR A 325 -16.60 20.41 -16.07
N GLU A 326 -15.47 20.38 -15.36
CA GLU A 326 -14.14 20.59 -15.91
C GLU A 326 -13.46 19.24 -16.20
N LYS A 327 -12.88 19.11 -17.40
CA LYS A 327 -11.91 18.05 -17.70
C LYS A 327 -10.64 18.33 -16.90
N GLN A 328 -10.63 18.00 -15.62
CA GLN A 328 -9.53 18.29 -14.71
C GLN A 328 -8.28 17.48 -15.09
N THR A 329 -7.41 18.03 -15.94
CA THR A 329 -6.14 17.39 -16.33
C THR A 329 -4.97 17.87 -15.47
N GLY A 330 -5.14 17.97 -14.15
CA GLY A 330 -4.02 18.20 -13.22
C GLY A 330 -4.29 19.18 -12.08
N ASP A 331 -3.60 18.93 -10.96
CA ASP A 331 -3.30 19.80 -9.81
C ASP A 331 -4.08 21.13 -9.75
N GLY A 332 -5.37 21.09 -9.37
CA GLY A 332 -6.15 22.32 -9.32
C GLY A 332 -7.58 22.23 -8.80
N ALA A 333 -8.27 21.08 -8.89
CA ALA A 333 -9.56 20.93 -8.20
C ALA A 333 -9.33 20.91 -6.69
N GLU A 334 -9.95 21.86 -6.00
CA GLU A 334 -10.12 21.80 -4.56
C GLU A 334 -11.15 20.70 -4.27
N ILE A 335 -10.63 19.49 -4.12
CA ILE A 335 -11.49 18.34 -3.87
C ILE A 335 -11.69 18.17 -2.38
N VAL A 336 -12.93 18.33 -1.94
CA VAL A 336 -13.34 17.99 -0.60
C VAL A 336 -13.85 16.56 -0.60
N MET A 337 -13.02 15.63 -0.13
CA MET A 337 -13.52 14.33 0.29
C MET A 337 -14.47 14.55 1.46
N GLN A 338 -15.72 14.08 1.35
CA GLN A 338 -16.58 14.02 2.53
C GLN A 338 -15.94 13.03 3.50
N THR A 339 -15.69 13.50 4.72
CA THR A 339 -14.90 12.71 5.66
C THR A 339 -15.71 11.51 6.11
N PRO A 340 -15.15 10.29 6.07
CA PRO A 340 -15.74 9.16 6.76
C PRO A 340 -15.96 9.53 8.21
N SER A 341 -17.14 9.24 8.75
CA SER A 341 -17.49 9.57 10.13
C SER A 341 -16.57 8.89 11.15
N GLU A 342 -15.95 7.76 10.77
CA GLU A 342 -14.99 7.01 11.56
C GLU A 342 -13.90 6.44 10.63
N ILE A 343 -12.64 6.80 10.86
CA ILE A 343 -11.49 6.09 10.27
C ILE A 343 -11.20 4.89 11.18
N PRO A 344 -11.10 3.65 10.64
CA PRO A 344 -10.81 2.46 11.43
C PRO A 344 -9.55 2.67 12.28
N GLU A 345 -9.62 2.29 13.56
CA GLU A 345 -8.43 2.24 14.40
C GLU A 345 -7.55 1.07 13.94
N GLY A 346 -6.52 1.38 13.16
CA GLY A 346 -5.46 0.45 12.77
C GLY A 346 -4.12 1.03 13.21
N LEU A 347 -3.56 0.45 14.29
CA LEU A 347 -2.27 0.75 14.90
C LEU A 347 -1.11 0.70 13.90
#